data_AF-A0A9D8X682-F1
#
_entry.id   AF-A0A9D8X682-F1
#
_cell.length_a   1.000
_cell.length_b   1.000
_cell.length_c   1.000
_cell.angle_alpha   90.00
_cell.angle_beta   90.00
_cell.angle_gamma   90.00
#
_symmetry.space_group_name_H-M   'P 1'
#
loop_
_entity.id
_entity.type
_entity.pdbx_description
1 polymer ?
#
loop_
_entity_poly.entity_id
_entity_poly.type
_entity_poly.pdbx_seq_one_letter_code
_entity_poly.pdbx_strand_id
1 'polypeptide(L)'
;MNAQKIGEFIKEQRKIKSLTQKELADIINCTDKAVSRWETGRGIPEVSLLLPLSKALDVTVNELLSGERIEEEKLLEKTEEVIIATINDSNKKQGSLKKYIFALVCIIQFMVVYVTPATAQPGDEMGVIFFLFLGTMVTSFVLGITPISFKIKLLFALVVIGLFIPSVFILPFYVVDFEMFALYVPVLLIITLGFIAIGTGLNSLVRFAISKLKR
;
A
#
# COMPACT_ATOMS: atom_id res chain seq x y z
N MET A 1 -27.41 -28.82 6.99
CA MET A 1 -28.38 -28.27 7.96
C MET A 1 -28.67 -29.34 8.99
N ASN A 2 -28.31 -29.13 10.26
CA ASN A 2 -28.42 -30.14 11.31
C ASN A 2 -29.61 -29.78 12.23
N ALA A 3 -30.71 -30.53 12.12
CA ALA A 3 -31.94 -30.27 12.87
C ALA A 3 -31.75 -30.38 14.40
N GLN A 4 -30.85 -31.27 14.85
CA GLN A 4 -30.47 -31.40 16.25
C GLN A 4 -29.82 -30.11 16.76
N LYS A 5 -28.83 -29.61 16.03
CA LYS A 5 -28.08 -28.39 16.37
C LYS A 5 -28.98 -27.15 16.40
N ILE A 6 -29.88 -27.02 15.42
CA ILE A 6 -30.88 -25.95 15.36
C ILE A 6 -31.84 -26.03 16.54
N GLY A 7 -32.31 -27.23 16.87
CA GLY A 7 -33.21 -27.46 18.00
C GLY A 7 -32.59 -27.10 19.35
N GLU A 8 -31.34 -27.52 19.56
CA GLU A 8 -30.57 -27.18 20.75
C GLU A 8 -30.36 -25.66 20.88
N PHE A 9 -30.02 -25.01 19.77
CA PHE A 9 -29.88 -23.55 19.70
C PHE A 9 -31.19 -22.81 20.02
N ILE A 10 -32.33 -23.22 19.44
CA ILE A 10 -33.65 -22.66 19.74
C ILE A 10 -33.96 -22.78 21.24
N LYS A 11 -33.71 -23.95 21.83
CA LYS A 11 -33.94 -24.22 23.25
C LYS A 11 -33.07 -23.36 24.15
N GLU A 12 -31.81 -23.19 23.79
CA GLU A 12 -30.86 -22.35 24.50
C GLU A 12 -31.30 -20.88 24.48
N GLN A 13 -31.54 -20.32 23.30
CA GLN A 13 -31.96 -18.91 23.16
C GLN A 13 -33.30 -18.65 23.86
N ARG A 14 -34.25 -19.59 23.80
CA ARG A 14 -35.52 -19.48 24.54
C ARG A 14 -35.28 -19.38 26.05
N LYS A 15 -34.40 -20.23 26.60
CA LYS A 15 -34.07 -20.24 28.03
C LYS A 15 -33.34 -18.96 28.46
N ILE A 16 -32.45 -18.43 27.64
CA ILE A 16 -31.78 -17.13 27.89
C ILE A 16 -32.83 -16.03 28.05
N LYS A 17 -33.88 -16.05 27.22
CA LYS A 17 -35.01 -15.13 27.31
C LYS A 17 -36.02 -15.45 28.42
N SER A 18 -35.76 -16.49 29.23
CA SER A 18 -36.65 -16.95 30.31
C SER A 18 -38.09 -17.26 29.86
N LEU A 19 -38.27 -17.64 28.59
CA LEU A 19 -39.58 -18.01 28.03
C LEU A 19 -39.83 -19.51 28.23
N THR A 20 -41.07 -19.91 28.47
CA THR A 20 -41.55 -21.29 28.35
C THR A 20 -41.79 -21.67 26.88
N GLN A 21 -41.92 -22.96 26.58
CA GLN A 21 -42.25 -23.41 25.21
C GLN A 21 -43.62 -22.86 24.75
N LYS A 22 -44.56 -22.74 25.70
CA LYS A 22 -45.89 -22.17 25.45
C LYS A 22 -45.82 -20.68 25.15
N GLU A 23 -45.10 -19.91 25.96
CA GLU A 23 -44.94 -18.47 25.74
C GLU A 23 -44.24 -18.17 24.42
N LEU A 24 -43.20 -18.93 24.05
CA LEU A 24 -42.56 -18.78 22.75
C LEU A 24 -43.55 -19.08 21.62
N ALA A 25 -44.32 -20.17 21.74
CA ALA A 25 -45.33 -20.54 20.75
C ALA A 25 -46.42 -19.48 20.60
N ASP A 26 -46.88 -18.89 21.70
CA ASP A 26 -47.87 -17.81 21.72
C ASP A 26 -47.32 -16.56 21.00
N ILE A 27 -46.04 -16.20 21.22
CA ILE A 27 -45.40 -15.04 20.58
C ILE A 27 -45.33 -15.18 19.04
N ILE A 28 -45.05 -16.38 18.53
CA ILE A 28 -44.92 -16.63 17.09
C ILE A 28 -46.18 -17.25 16.47
N ASN A 29 -47.29 -17.26 17.22
CA ASN A 29 -48.59 -17.78 16.81
C ASN A 29 -48.54 -19.22 16.27
N CYS A 30 -47.92 -20.13 17.04
CA CYS A 30 -47.85 -21.55 16.74
C CYS A 30 -48.22 -22.40 17.95
N THR A 31 -48.15 -23.73 17.82
CA THR A 31 -48.42 -24.65 18.95
C THR A 31 -47.15 -24.93 19.75
N ASP A 32 -47.27 -25.04 21.08
CA ASP A 32 -46.23 -25.51 21.98
C ASP A 32 -45.61 -26.86 21.57
N LYS A 33 -46.44 -27.77 21.01
CA LYS A 33 -46.00 -29.04 20.42
C LYS A 33 -45.02 -28.86 19.25
N ALA A 34 -45.20 -27.82 18.44
CA ALA A 34 -44.29 -27.51 17.33
C ALA A 34 -42.93 -27.06 17.86
N VAL A 35 -42.92 -26.16 18.85
CA VAL A 35 -41.69 -25.73 19.54
C VAL A 35 -40.95 -26.93 20.16
N SER A 36 -41.67 -27.79 20.87
CA SER A 36 -41.10 -29.02 21.46
C SER A 36 -40.49 -29.96 20.41
N ARG A 37 -41.14 -30.10 19.24
CA ARG A 37 -40.63 -30.90 18.13
C ARG A 37 -39.34 -30.32 17.55
N TRP A 38 -39.22 -29.00 17.44
CA TRP A 38 -37.99 -28.34 16.99
C TRP A 38 -36.87 -28.49 18.02
N GLU A 39 -37.14 -28.20 19.29
CA GLU A 39 -36.15 -28.29 20.38
C GLU A 39 -35.60 -29.71 20.62
N THR A 40 -36.30 -30.74 20.14
CA THR A 40 -35.89 -32.14 20.22
C THR A 40 -35.27 -32.66 18.92
N GLY A 41 -35.06 -31.80 17.92
CA GLY A 41 -34.46 -32.16 16.63
C GLY A 41 -35.38 -33.01 15.73
N ARG A 42 -36.65 -33.21 16.11
CA ARG A 42 -37.63 -34.05 15.38
C ARG A 42 -38.33 -33.30 14.22
N GLY A 43 -37.89 -32.09 13.94
CA GLY A 43 -38.40 -31.23 12.88
C GLY A 43 -37.67 -29.89 12.86
N ILE A 44 -37.92 -29.10 11.83
CA ILE A 44 -37.36 -27.76 11.66
C ILE A 44 -38.56 -26.79 11.51
N PRO A 45 -38.45 -25.52 11.96
CA PRO A 45 -39.49 -24.52 11.72
C PRO A 45 -39.77 -24.34 10.23
N GLU A 46 -41.04 -24.14 9.87
CA GLU A 46 -41.41 -23.79 8.50
C GLU A 46 -40.83 -22.42 8.11
N VAL A 47 -40.60 -22.21 6.81
CA VAL A 47 -39.97 -20.98 6.29
C VAL A 47 -40.72 -19.72 6.73
N SER A 48 -42.05 -19.78 6.80
CA SER A 48 -42.93 -18.71 7.28
C SER A 48 -42.68 -18.33 8.75
N LEU A 49 -42.22 -19.29 9.56
CA LEU A 49 -41.97 -19.12 11.00
C LEU A 49 -40.52 -18.76 11.32
N LEU A 50 -39.59 -18.87 10.36
CA LEU A 50 -38.17 -18.55 10.59
C LEU A 50 -37.96 -17.08 10.99
N LEU A 51 -38.60 -16.14 10.30
CA LEU A 51 -38.45 -14.71 10.58
C LEU A 51 -39.13 -14.29 11.91
N PRO A 52 -40.38 -14.71 12.21
CA PRO A 52 -40.98 -14.50 13.53
C PRO A 52 -40.15 -15.11 14.67
N LEU A 53 -39.65 -16.33 14.49
CA LEU A 53 -38.85 -17.03 15.50
C LEU A 53 -37.49 -16.35 15.74
N SER A 54 -36.81 -15.91 14.68
CA SER A 54 -35.53 -15.21 14.81
C SER A 54 -35.71 -13.87 15.56
N LYS A 55 -36.81 -13.14 15.30
CA LYS A 55 -37.17 -11.92 16.04
C LYS A 55 -37.50 -12.20 17.52
N ALA A 56 -38.30 -13.23 17.79
CA ALA A 56 -38.66 -13.60 19.16
C ALA A 56 -37.42 -13.97 19.99
N LEU A 57 -36.45 -14.67 19.37
CA LEU A 57 -35.22 -15.12 20.00
C LEU A 57 -34.06 -14.11 19.93
N ASP A 58 -34.22 -12.97 19.24
CA ASP A 58 -33.18 -11.95 19.02
C ASP A 58 -31.89 -12.51 18.39
N VAL A 59 -32.09 -13.23 17.29
CA VAL A 59 -31.03 -13.79 16.44
C VAL A 59 -31.35 -13.54 14.97
N THR A 60 -30.34 -13.60 14.11
CA THR A 60 -30.55 -13.59 12.66
C THR A 60 -31.07 -14.94 12.16
N VAL A 61 -31.73 -14.96 11.00
CA VAL A 61 -32.17 -16.21 10.37
C VAL A 61 -30.97 -17.11 10.04
N ASN A 62 -29.81 -16.54 9.70
CA ASN A 62 -28.60 -17.31 9.46
C ASN A 62 -28.10 -18.01 10.72
N GLU A 63 -28.05 -17.33 11.86
CA GLU A 63 -27.69 -17.93 13.16
C GLU A 63 -28.65 -19.06 13.57
N LEU A 64 -29.94 -18.84 13.33
CA LEU A 64 -30.97 -19.83 13.60
C LEU A 64 -30.76 -21.11 12.75
N LEU A 65 -30.42 -20.97 11.47
CA LEU A 65 -30.20 -22.10 10.55
C LEU A 65 -28.81 -22.74 10.68
N SER A 66 -27.80 -22.01 11.13
CA SER A 66 -26.47 -22.53 11.47
C SER A 66 -26.46 -23.22 12.84
N GLY A 67 -27.43 -22.89 13.71
CA GLY A 67 -27.56 -23.42 15.06
C GLY A 67 -26.44 -22.94 15.99
N GLU A 68 -25.89 -21.76 15.73
CA GLU A 68 -24.84 -21.15 16.54
C GLU A 68 -24.87 -19.62 16.38
N ARG A 69 -24.49 -18.90 17.43
CA ARG A 69 -24.27 -17.45 17.32
C ARG A 69 -23.13 -17.19 16.35
N ILE A 70 -23.33 -16.25 15.45
CA ILE A 70 -22.26 -15.74 14.61
C ILE A 70 -21.69 -14.58 15.42
N GLU A 71 -20.63 -14.85 16.18
CA GLU A 71 -19.93 -13.82 16.96
C GLU A 71 -19.47 -12.69 16.02
N GLU A 72 -20.08 -11.51 16.14
CA GLU A 72 -19.66 -10.28 15.45
C GLU A 72 -18.20 -9.94 15.74
N GLU A 73 -17.69 -10.34 16.91
CA GLU A 73 -16.31 -10.14 17.34
C GLU A 73 -15.28 -10.85 16.43
N LYS A 74 -15.58 -12.08 15.97
CA LYS A 74 -14.72 -12.81 15.00
C LYS A 74 -14.77 -12.24 13.59
N LEU A 75 -15.84 -11.50 13.24
CA LEU A 75 -15.95 -10.79 11.98
C LEU A 75 -15.13 -9.49 12.00
N LEU A 76 -15.14 -8.78 13.13
CA LEU A 76 -14.34 -7.58 13.32
C LEU A 76 -12.85 -7.87 13.34
N GLU A 77 -12.39 -8.87 14.11
CA GLU A 77 -10.97 -9.26 14.14
C GLU A 77 -10.45 -9.67 12.76
N LYS A 78 -11.18 -10.52 12.03
CA LYS A 78 -10.81 -10.91 10.66
C LYS A 78 -10.80 -9.73 9.69
N THR A 79 -11.71 -8.78 9.86
CA THR A 79 -11.76 -7.58 9.00
C THR A 79 -10.57 -6.68 9.29
N GLU A 80 -10.22 -6.49 10.56
CA GLU A 80 -9.04 -5.73 10.98
C GLU A 80 -7.74 -6.37 10.48
N GLU A 81 -7.58 -7.69 10.62
CA GLU A 81 -6.43 -8.43 10.10
C GLU A 81 -6.26 -8.27 8.58
N VAL A 82 -7.35 -8.39 7.81
CA VAL A 82 -7.31 -8.23 6.35
C VAL A 82 -6.97 -6.79 5.95
N ILE A 83 -7.51 -5.80 6.66
CA ILE A 83 -7.18 -4.38 6.43
C ILE A 83 -5.71 -4.12 6.73
N ILE A 84 -5.20 -4.59 7.87
CA ILE A 84 -3.78 -4.43 8.27
C ILE A 84 -2.86 -5.14 7.28
N ALA A 85 -3.19 -6.37 6.85
CA ALA A 85 -2.43 -7.09 5.84
C ALA A 85 -2.38 -6.32 4.51
N THR A 86 -3.50 -5.76 4.07
CA THR A 86 -3.60 -4.96 2.84
C THR A 86 -2.78 -3.67 2.90
N ILE A 87 -2.80 -2.97 4.05
CA ILE A 87 -1.99 -1.77 4.29
C ILE A 87 -0.50 -2.12 4.29
N ASN A 88 -0.11 -3.19 4.97
CA ASN A 88 1.28 -3.63 5.05
C ASN A 88 1.82 -4.05 3.68
N ASP A 89 1.05 -4.80 2.89
CA ASP A 89 1.43 -5.17 1.53
C ASP A 89 1.58 -3.96 0.62
N SER A 90 0.67 -2.99 0.73
CA SER A 90 0.74 -1.73 -0.02
C SER A 90 1.98 -0.92 0.35
N ASN A 91 2.28 -0.79 1.64
CA ASN A 91 3.46 -0.09 2.14
C ASN A 91 4.76 -0.80 1.72
N LYS A 92 4.81 -2.14 1.78
CA LYS A 92 5.96 -2.95 1.35
C LYS A 92 6.23 -2.82 -0.15
N LYS A 93 5.18 -2.89 -0.97
CA LYS A 93 5.27 -2.65 -2.43
C LYS A 93 5.73 -1.22 -2.73
N GLN A 94 5.18 -0.22 -2.04
CA GLN A 94 5.57 1.18 -2.21
C GLN A 94 7.05 1.42 -1.80
N GLY A 95 7.50 0.80 -0.72
CA GLY A 95 8.90 0.85 -0.28
C GLY A 95 9.86 0.20 -1.29
N SER A 96 9.47 -0.96 -1.84
CA SER A 96 10.27 -1.66 -2.86
C SER A 96 10.34 -0.88 -4.18
N LEU A 97 9.23 -0.30 -4.62
CA LEU A 97 9.18 0.54 -5.83
C LEU A 97 10.13 1.74 -5.75
N LYS A 98 10.19 2.42 -4.59
CA LYS A 98 11.13 3.54 -4.37
C LYS A 98 12.59 3.09 -4.53
N LYS A 99 12.94 1.89 -4.07
CA LYS A 99 14.30 1.33 -4.22
C LYS A 99 14.62 1.04 -5.68
N TYR A 100 13.68 0.47 -6.45
CA TYR A 100 13.89 0.21 -7.87
C TYR A 100 14.01 1.49 -8.70
N ILE A 101 13.19 2.51 -8.42
CA ILE A 101 13.32 3.83 -9.07
C ILE A 101 14.70 4.43 -8.78
N PHE A 102 15.16 4.38 -7.52
CA PHE A 102 16.49 4.86 -7.16
C PHE A 102 17.60 4.13 -7.90
N ALA A 103 17.55 2.79 -7.94
CA ALA A 103 18.52 1.98 -8.67
C ALA A 103 18.53 2.33 -10.16
N LEU A 104 17.35 2.48 -10.78
CA LEU A 104 17.22 2.88 -12.19
C LEU A 104 17.86 4.24 -12.47
N VAL A 105 17.61 5.24 -11.62
CA VAL A 105 18.20 6.58 -11.76
C VAL A 105 19.73 6.52 -11.65
N CYS A 106 20.28 5.72 -10.72
CA CYS A 106 21.73 5.51 -10.60
C CYS A 106 22.33 4.82 -11.83
N ILE A 107 21.63 3.84 -12.40
CA ILE A 107 22.07 3.15 -13.63
C ILE A 107 22.08 4.13 -14.82
N ILE A 108 21.01 4.92 -15.00
CA ILE A 108 20.95 5.93 -16.06
C ILE A 108 22.07 6.95 -15.87
N GLN A 109 22.30 7.40 -14.64
CA GLN A 109 23.37 8.34 -14.32
C GLN A 109 24.75 7.76 -14.65
N PHE A 110 24.99 6.49 -14.30
CA PHE A 110 26.22 5.79 -14.66
C PHE A 110 26.40 5.73 -16.18
N MET A 111 25.35 5.37 -16.93
CA MET A 111 25.40 5.31 -18.39
C MET A 111 25.74 6.68 -18.99
N VAL A 112 25.08 7.76 -18.54
CA VAL A 112 25.39 9.13 -18.98
C VAL A 112 26.86 9.49 -18.69
N VAL A 113 27.37 9.12 -17.53
CA VAL A 113 28.73 9.49 -17.12
C VAL A 113 29.81 8.73 -17.88
N TYR A 114 29.59 7.46 -18.25
CA TYR A 114 30.64 6.62 -18.84
C TYR A 114 30.46 6.32 -20.33
N VAL A 115 29.22 6.15 -20.82
CA VAL A 115 28.98 5.80 -22.22
C VAL A 115 29.21 7.00 -23.14
N THR A 116 28.77 8.19 -22.72
CA THR A 116 28.90 9.41 -23.53
C THR A 116 30.37 9.75 -23.80
N PRO A 117 31.28 9.75 -22.80
CA PRO A 117 32.71 9.92 -23.05
C PRO A 117 33.36 8.78 -23.84
N ALA A 118 32.94 7.54 -23.63
CA ALA A 118 33.52 6.37 -24.28
C ALA A 118 33.20 6.26 -25.78
N THR A 119 32.17 6.97 -26.24
CA THR A 119 31.72 6.95 -27.64
C THR A 119 32.07 8.24 -28.40
N ALA A 120 32.64 9.23 -27.71
CA ALA A 120 32.97 10.53 -28.28
C ALA A 120 34.18 10.47 -29.22
N GLN A 121 34.12 11.25 -30.31
CA GLN A 121 35.23 11.47 -31.23
C GLN A 121 35.93 12.81 -30.91
N PRO A 122 37.18 13.02 -31.38
CA PRO A 122 37.82 14.34 -31.29
C PRO A 122 36.95 15.42 -31.96
N GLY A 123 36.69 16.52 -31.27
CA GLY A 123 35.76 17.58 -31.69
C GLY A 123 34.36 17.54 -31.06
N ASP A 124 34.00 16.46 -30.34
CA ASP A 124 32.70 16.33 -29.68
C ASP A 124 32.66 16.90 -28.25
N GLU A 125 33.71 17.59 -27.80
CA GLU A 125 33.96 17.84 -26.37
C GLU A 125 32.84 18.66 -25.72
N MET A 126 32.39 19.72 -26.41
CA MET A 126 31.29 20.55 -25.96
C MET A 126 29.96 19.78 -25.92
N GLY A 127 29.77 18.86 -26.86
CA GLY A 127 28.61 17.98 -26.90
C GLY A 127 28.58 17.04 -25.69
N VAL A 128 29.70 16.40 -25.38
CA VAL A 128 29.84 15.51 -24.22
C VAL A 128 29.54 16.26 -22.92
N ILE A 129 30.13 17.43 -22.73
CA ILE A 129 29.92 18.27 -21.54
C ILE A 129 28.44 18.66 -21.41
N PHE A 130 27.81 19.09 -22.50
CA PHE A 130 26.40 19.41 -22.53
C PHE A 130 25.52 18.23 -22.11
N PHE A 131 25.75 17.04 -22.68
CA PHE A 131 24.97 15.84 -22.33
C PHE A 131 25.20 15.37 -20.89
N LEU A 132 26.41 15.52 -20.35
CA LEU A 132 26.70 15.22 -18.94
C LEU A 132 25.91 16.15 -18.01
N PHE A 133 25.89 17.46 -18.28
CA PHE A 133 25.10 18.41 -17.50
C PHE A 133 23.60 18.18 -17.66
N LEU A 134 23.14 17.92 -18.88
CA LEU A 134 21.71 17.68 -19.14
C LEU A 134 21.23 16.40 -18.46
N GLY A 135 22.00 15.32 -18.56
CA GLY A 135 21.65 14.05 -17.93
C GLY A 135 21.65 14.15 -16.40
N THR A 136 22.66 14.79 -15.82
CA THR A 136 22.73 15.03 -14.37
C THR A 136 21.60 15.92 -13.87
N MET A 137 21.23 16.94 -14.63
CA MET A 137 20.06 17.79 -14.36
C MET A 137 18.77 16.96 -14.31
N VAL A 138 18.54 16.13 -15.34
CA VAL A 138 17.33 15.31 -15.46
C VAL A 138 17.25 14.27 -14.34
N THR A 139 18.32 13.51 -14.08
CA THR A 139 18.34 12.49 -13.02
C THR A 139 18.14 13.11 -11.64
N SER A 140 18.76 14.27 -11.38
CA SER A 140 18.60 15.03 -10.14
C SER A 140 17.18 15.55 -9.94
N PHE A 141 16.55 16.05 -11.00
CA PHE A 141 15.15 16.49 -10.95
C PHE A 141 14.18 15.32 -10.70
N VAL A 142 14.35 14.21 -11.44
CA VAL A 142 13.56 12.98 -11.27
C VAL A 142 13.69 12.47 -9.83
N LEU A 143 14.91 12.42 -9.28
CA LEU A 143 15.11 12.05 -7.89
C LEU A 143 14.47 13.07 -6.93
N GLY A 144 14.54 14.35 -7.25
CA GLY A 144 13.89 15.43 -6.50
C GLY A 144 12.39 15.20 -6.31
N ILE A 145 11.66 14.89 -7.40
CA ILE A 145 10.21 14.66 -7.35
C ILE A 145 9.82 13.34 -6.66
N THR A 146 10.75 12.39 -6.54
CA THR A 146 10.44 11.12 -5.87
C THR A 146 10.22 11.29 -4.36
N PRO A 147 9.32 10.47 -3.76
CA PRO A 147 9.01 10.50 -2.33
C PRO A 147 10.03 9.74 -1.47
N ILE A 148 11.32 10.01 -1.72
CA ILE A 148 12.48 9.44 -1.06
C ILE A 148 12.97 10.38 0.06
N SER A 149 13.60 9.84 1.09
CA SER A 149 14.13 10.64 2.21
C SER A 149 15.25 11.57 1.76
N PHE A 150 15.36 12.74 2.41
CA PHE A 150 16.37 13.74 2.07
C PHE A 150 17.81 13.20 2.17
N LYS A 151 18.08 12.31 3.14
CA LYS A 151 19.41 11.67 3.31
C LYS A 151 19.84 10.87 2.08
N ILE A 152 18.92 10.13 1.44
CA ILE A 152 19.22 9.34 0.23
C ILE A 152 19.43 10.26 -0.97
N LYS A 153 18.68 11.37 -1.05
CA LYS A 153 18.88 12.40 -2.10
C LYS A 153 20.26 13.05 -1.98
N LEU A 154 20.71 13.33 -0.76
CA LEU A 154 22.06 13.83 -0.51
C LEU A 154 23.13 12.80 -0.86
N LEU A 155 22.92 11.52 -0.51
CA LEU A 155 23.82 10.44 -0.90
C LEU A 155 23.97 10.34 -2.42
N PHE A 156 22.88 10.47 -3.18
CA PHE A 156 22.94 10.50 -4.64
C PHE A 156 23.83 11.64 -5.14
N ALA A 157 23.73 12.84 -4.57
CA ALA A 157 24.59 13.95 -4.99
C ALA A 157 26.09 13.64 -4.80
N LEU A 158 26.45 12.95 -3.72
CA LEU A 158 27.81 12.47 -3.49
C LEU A 158 28.22 11.39 -4.50
N VAL A 159 27.31 10.49 -4.85
CA VAL A 159 27.55 9.45 -5.87
C VAL A 159 27.79 10.10 -7.24
N VAL A 160 26.99 11.10 -7.64
CA VAL A 160 27.19 11.82 -8.92
C VAL A 160 28.58 12.42 -9.00
N ILE A 161 29.03 13.12 -7.96
CA ILE A 161 30.39 13.68 -7.91
C ILE A 161 31.44 12.57 -7.98
N GLY A 162 31.28 11.51 -7.18
CA GLY A 162 32.21 10.38 -7.15
C GLY A 162 32.33 9.66 -8.50
N LEU A 163 31.25 9.55 -9.27
CA LEU A 163 31.27 8.95 -10.61
C LEU A 163 31.84 9.90 -11.67
N PHE A 164 31.66 11.22 -11.50
CA PHE A 164 32.19 12.20 -12.43
C PHE A 164 33.71 12.22 -12.44
N ILE A 165 34.37 12.10 -11.28
CA ILE A 165 35.84 12.20 -11.16
C ILE A 165 36.56 11.16 -12.06
N PRO A 166 36.25 9.86 -12.04
CA PRO A 166 36.89 8.88 -12.93
C PRO A 166 36.54 9.07 -14.42
N SER A 167 35.35 9.57 -14.74
CA SER A 167 34.89 9.71 -16.14
C SER A 167 35.77 10.64 -16.98
N VAL A 168 36.41 11.61 -16.30
CA VAL A 168 37.30 12.60 -16.92
C VAL A 168 38.61 11.98 -17.38
N PHE A 169 39.05 10.90 -16.72
CA PHE A 169 40.24 10.13 -17.11
C PHE A 169 39.97 9.08 -18.18
N ILE A 170 38.70 8.83 -18.53
CA ILE A 170 38.28 7.85 -19.53
C ILE A 170 38.11 8.49 -20.91
N LEU A 171 37.94 9.82 -20.97
CA LEU A 171 37.92 10.55 -22.25
C LEU A 171 39.20 10.18 -23.03
N PRO A 172 39.08 9.59 -24.23
CA PRO A 172 40.21 8.98 -24.93
C PRO A 172 41.24 10.00 -25.45
N PHE A 173 41.04 11.29 -25.18
CA PHE A 173 41.97 12.36 -25.54
C PHE A 173 42.02 13.39 -24.40
N TYR A 174 43.25 13.78 -24.05
CA TYR A 174 43.58 14.90 -23.17
C TYR A 174 42.99 16.22 -23.72
N VAL A 175 41.71 16.53 -23.47
CA VAL A 175 41.09 17.78 -23.97
C VAL A 175 40.57 18.70 -22.85
N VAL A 176 40.62 18.27 -21.59
CA VAL A 176 40.24 19.11 -20.45
C VAL A 176 41.42 19.21 -19.49
N ASP A 177 42.12 20.33 -19.50
CA ASP A 177 43.14 20.61 -18.50
C ASP A 177 42.53 20.52 -17.09
N PHE A 178 43.34 20.09 -16.11
CA PHE A 178 42.90 19.91 -14.72
C PHE A 178 42.15 21.13 -14.14
N GLU A 179 42.46 22.34 -14.64
CA GLU A 179 41.78 23.58 -14.26
C GLU A 179 40.31 23.65 -14.72
N MET A 180 40.01 23.24 -15.96
CA MET A 180 38.62 23.17 -16.43
C MET A 180 37.83 22.11 -15.64
N PHE A 181 38.48 20.99 -15.31
CA PHE A 181 37.88 19.97 -14.45
C PHE A 181 37.52 20.51 -13.05
N ALA A 182 38.43 21.25 -12.42
CA ALA A 182 38.21 21.85 -11.11
C ALA A 182 37.02 22.83 -11.11
N LEU A 183 36.71 23.45 -12.26
CA LEU A 183 35.53 24.30 -12.45
C LEU A 183 34.24 23.51 -12.65
N TYR A 184 34.28 22.33 -13.30
CA TYR A 184 33.08 21.54 -13.58
C TYR A 184 32.50 20.82 -12.35
N VAL A 185 33.33 20.35 -11.43
CA VAL A 185 32.88 19.68 -10.20
C VAL A 185 31.91 20.55 -9.37
N PRO A 186 32.22 21.81 -9.03
CA PRO A 186 31.29 22.65 -8.27
C PRO A 186 30.03 23.01 -9.08
N VAL A 187 30.13 23.20 -10.40
CA VAL A 187 28.96 23.43 -11.27
C VAL A 187 28.02 22.23 -11.25
N LEU A 188 28.59 21.02 -11.35
CA LEU A 188 27.84 19.77 -11.30
C LEU A 188 27.14 19.59 -9.95
N LEU A 189 27.82 19.92 -8.85
CA LEU A 189 27.24 19.89 -7.51
C LEU A 189 26.06 20.87 -7.37
N ILE A 190 26.22 22.10 -7.86
CA ILE A 190 25.18 23.13 -7.82
C ILE A 190 23.96 22.67 -8.63
N ILE A 191 24.16 22.13 -9.84
CA ILE A 191 23.08 21.58 -10.67
C ILE A 191 22.37 20.44 -9.93
N THR A 192 23.14 19.50 -9.39
CA THR A 192 22.61 18.32 -8.71
C THR A 192 21.74 18.70 -7.51
N LEU A 193 22.29 19.52 -6.60
CA LEU A 193 21.55 19.98 -5.41
C LEU A 193 20.38 20.89 -5.77
N GLY A 194 20.57 21.79 -6.74
CA GLY A 194 19.54 22.72 -7.20
C GLY A 194 18.32 22.00 -7.76
N PHE A 195 18.52 21.05 -8.67
CA PHE A 195 17.41 20.30 -9.27
C PHE A 195 16.77 19.30 -8.31
N ILE A 196 17.53 18.71 -7.39
CA ILE A 196 16.96 17.95 -6.27
C ILE A 196 16.04 18.85 -5.44
N ALA A 197 16.51 20.04 -5.06
CA ALA A 197 15.74 20.99 -4.25
C ALA A 197 14.46 21.43 -4.96
N ILE A 198 14.55 21.82 -6.24
CA ILE A 198 13.40 22.19 -7.07
C ILE A 198 12.39 21.03 -7.11
N GLY A 199 12.83 19.81 -7.44
CA GLY A 199 11.95 18.65 -7.50
C GLY A 199 11.32 18.32 -6.14
N THR A 200 12.07 18.46 -5.04
CA THR A 200 11.52 18.24 -3.69
C THR A 200 10.46 19.27 -3.33
N GLY A 201 10.64 20.54 -3.71
CA GLY A 201 9.66 21.61 -3.51
C GLY A 201 8.38 21.38 -4.31
N LEU A 202 8.49 20.94 -5.57
CA LEU A 202 7.33 20.53 -6.36
C LEU A 202 6.56 19.37 -5.73
N ASN A 203 7.26 18.32 -5.28
CA ASN A 203 6.62 17.18 -4.62
C ASN A 203 5.89 17.58 -3.32
N SER A 204 6.48 18.48 -2.52
CA SER A 204 5.82 18.97 -1.30
C SER A 204 4.59 19.83 -1.61
N LEU A 205 4.67 20.70 -2.62
CA LEU A 205 3.53 21.52 -3.09
C LEU A 205 2.37 20.66 -3.59
N VAL A 206 2.65 19.62 -4.40
CA VAL A 206 1.63 18.69 -4.90
C VAL A 206 0.95 17.97 -3.74
N ARG A 207 1.72 17.46 -2.76
CA ARG A 207 1.14 16.81 -1.57
C ARG A 207 0.27 17.75 -0.76
N PHE A 208 0.72 18.99 -0.59
CA PHE A 208 -0.05 20.02 0.10
C PHE A 208 -1.36 20.33 -0.63
N ALA A 209 -1.34 20.50 -1.95
CA ALA A 209 -2.54 20.73 -2.76
C ALA A 209 -3.54 19.56 -2.65
N ILE A 210 -3.05 18.32 -2.75
CA ILE A 210 -3.88 17.10 -2.59
C ILE A 210 -4.51 17.05 -1.19
N SER A 211 -3.76 17.44 -0.15
CA SER A 211 -4.29 17.45 1.23
C SER A 211 -5.41 18.47 1.43
N LYS A 212 -5.39 19.60 0.69
CA LYS A 212 -6.46 20.60 0.72
C LYS A 212 -7.71 20.15 -0.03
N LEU A 213 -7.58 19.38 -1.12
CA LEU A 213 -8.72 18.88 -1.89
C LEU A 213 -9.50 17.76 -1.18
N LYS A 214 -8.91 17.11 -0.16
CA LYS A 214 -9.54 16.03 0.62
C LYS A 214 -10.26 16.53 1.89
N ARG A 215 -10.21 17.83 2.18
CA ARG A 215 -10.98 18.47 3.26
C ARG A 215 -12.23 19.12 2.67
#